data_AF-A0A7R7CQF2-F1
#
_entry.id   AF-A0A7R7CQF2-F1
#
_cell.length_a   1.000
_cell.length_b   1.000
_cell.length_c   1.000
_cell.angle_alpha   90.00
_cell.angle_beta   90.00
_cell.angle_gamma   90.00
#
_symmetry.space_group_name_H-M   'P 1'
#
loop_
_entity.id
_entity.type
_entity.pdbx_description
1 polymer ?
#
loop_
_entity_poly.entity_id
_entity_poly.type
_entity_poly.pdbx_seq_one_letter_code
_entity_poly.pdbx_strand_id
1 'polypeptide(L)'
;MLGIFDVDPPISGTPTPGLKNASDNLLTAATDAVRRRNLKESGFQSRSKFITSVIPTMTQDDVNNARERILGTISLELFEQKIKDYLARQYGRLKGPVQNAFGEIPRFAKRASSAGYPLEDEEVQKEFAGFVMSYVTDGMQGEDTTGTQIGNFRGKWPGGGFG
;
A
#
# COMPACT_ATOMS: atom_id res chain seq x y z
N MET A 1 -6.01 12.74 4.04
CA MET A 1 -5.65 11.31 4.12
C MET A 1 -4.95 11.11 5.44
N LEU A 2 -5.36 10.12 6.24
CA LEU A 2 -4.76 9.85 7.56
C LEU A 2 -3.55 8.92 7.41
N GLY A 3 -2.56 9.05 8.28
CA GLY A 3 -1.46 8.10 8.39
C GLY A 3 -1.95 6.74 8.86
N ILE A 4 -1.26 5.66 8.48
CA ILE A 4 -1.71 4.29 8.76
C ILE A 4 -1.79 3.99 10.26
N PHE A 5 -1.02 4.69 11.10
CA PHE A 5 -1.04 4.55 12.56
C PHE A 5 -2.20 5.30 13.22
N ASP A 6 -2.68 6.37 12.60
CA ASP A 6 -3.69 7.28 13.15
C ASP A 6 -5.14 6.86 12.85
N VAL A 7 -5.32 5.78 12.08
CA VAL A 7 -6.65 5.21 11.78
C VAL A 7 -7.27 4.64 13.05
N ASP A 8 -8.51 4.99 13.36
CA ASP A 8 -9.20 4.52 14.57
C ASP A 8 -9.38 2.98 14.61
N PRO A 9 -9.03 2.29 15.72
CA PRO A 9 -8.31 2.80 16.89
C PRO A 9 -6.84 3.08 16.59
N PRO A 10 -6.27 4.22 17.05
CA PRO A 10 -4.88 4.55 16.81
C PRO A 10 -3.95 3.48 17.42
N ILE A 11 -2.86 3.16 16.74
CA ILE A 11 -1.81 2.30 17.32
C ILE A 11 -0.95 3.18 18.21
N SER A 12 -0.93 2.86 19.51
CA SER A 12 -0.11 3.54 20.50
C SER A 12 1.35 3.08 20.45
N GLY A 13 2.26 3.97 20.88
CA GLY A 13 3.70 3.75 20.89
C GLY A 13 4.45 4.66 19.93
N THR A 14 5.72 4.92 20.21
CA THR A 14 6.59 5.66 19.28
C THR A 14 7.22 4.66 18.32
N PRO A 15 6.87 4.68 17.01
CA PRO A 15 7.49 3.80 16.05
C PRO A 15 9.00 4.09 15.98
N THR A 16 9.81 3.06 15.75
CA THR A 16 11.24 3.28 15.51
C THR A 16 11.45 4.17 14.27
N PRO A 17 12.63 4.76 14.08
CA PRO A 17 12.92 5.53 12.87
C PRO A 17 12.69 4.74 11.58
N GLY A 18 12.97 3.43 11.56
CA GLY A 18 12.76 2.57 10.40
C GLY A 18 11.28 2.40 10.06
N LEU A 19 10.47 2.07 11.06
CA LEU A 19 9.03 1.91 10.91
C LEU A 19 8.32 3.24 10.57
N LYS A 20 8.77 4.34 11.18
CA LYS A 20 8.27 5.69 10.88
C LYS A 20 8.54 6.06 9.42
N ASN A 21 9.76 5.86 8.92
CA ASN A 21 10.10 6.14 7.53
C ASN A 21 9.25 5.31 6.55
N ALA A 22 9.02 4.03 6.84
CA ALA A 22 8.18 3.19 5.99
C ALA A 22 6.71 3.65 5.97
N SER A 23 6.18 4.10 7.12
CA SER A 23 4.85 4.72 7.20
C SER A 23 4.77 6.03 6.42
N ASP A 24 5.78 6.89 6.54
CA ASP A 24 5.83 8.19 5.85
C ASP A 24 5.92 8.02 4.32
N ASN A 25 6.70 7.04 3.84
CA ASN A 25 6.78 6.69 2.42
C ASN A 25 5.43 6.18 1.89
N LEU A 26 4.76 5.31 2.64
CA LEU A 26 3.45 4.81 2.26
C LEU A 26 2.40 5.94 2.17
N LEU A 27 2.39 6.85 3.14
CA LEU A 27 1.49 8.01 3.11
C LEU A 27 1.79 8.94 1.92
N THR A 28 3.07 9.13 1.60
CA THR A 28 3.51 9.93 0.46
C THR A 28 3.03 9.31 -0.85
N ALA A 29 3.29 8.01 -1.07
CA ALA A 29 2.84 7.28 -2.25
C ALA A 29 1.31 7.31 -2.40
N ALA A 30 0.57 7.14 -1.30
CA ALA A 30 -0.89 7.21 -1.31
C ALA A 30 -1.40 8.62 -1.68
N THR A 31 -0.78 9.66 -1.13
CA THR A 31 -1.13 11.05 -1.44
C THR A 31 -0.82 11.40 -2.91
N ASP A 32 0.33 10.97 -3.42
CA ASP A 32 0.73 11.19 -4.80
C ASP A 32 -0.15 10.42 -5.78
N ALA A 33 -0.53 9.19 -5.46
CA ALA A 33 -1.47 8.41 -6.26
C ALA A 33 -2.84 9.10 -6.37
N VAL A 34 -3.38 9.63 -5.27
CA VAL A 34 -4.62 10.43 -5.29
C VAL A 34 -4.43 11.70 -6.13
N ARG A 35 -3.30 12.40 -5.98
CA ARG A 35 -3.00 13.60 -6.77
C ARG A 35 -2.96 13.29 -8.27
N ARG A 36 -2.30 12.19 -8.66
CA ARG A 36 -2.24 11.72 -10.05
C ARG A 36 -3.63 11.39 -10.61
N ARG A 37 -4.53 10.81 -9.81
CA ARG A 37 -5.93 10.57 -10.21
C ARG A 37 -6.69 11.86 -10.43
N ASN A 38 -6.62 12.79 -9.48
CA ASN A 38 -7.30 14.07 -9.60
C ASN A 38 -6.84 14.87 -10.83
N LEU A 39 -5.55 14.79 -11.18
CA LEU A 39 -5.00 15.39 -12.40
C LEU A 39 -5.55 14.70 -13.68
N LYS A 40 -5.65 13.37 -13.69
CA LYS A 40 -6.26 12.63 -14.81
C LYS A 40 -7.75 12.93 -14.96
N GLU A 41 -8.49 12.99 -13.86
CA GLU A 41 -9.92 13.28 -13.87
C GLU A 41 -10.22 14.71 -14.30
N SER A 42 -9.46 15.70 -13.84
CA SER A 42 -9.62 17.10 -14.28
C SER A 42 -9.29 17.28 -15.76
N GLY A 43 -8.24 16.62 -16.26
CA GLY A 43 -7.93 16.59 -17.69
C GLY A 43 -9.02 15.90 -18.51
N PHE A 44 -9.60 14.80 -18.00
CA PHE A 44 -10.71 14.09 -18.65
C PHE A 44 -12.01 14.89 -18.63
N GLN A 45 -12.41 15.50 -17.50
CA GLN A 45 -13.59 16.36 -17.42
C GLN A 45 -13.48 17.56 -18.36
N SER A 46 -12.29 18.14 -18.50
CA SER A 46 -12.05 19.24 -19.45
C SER A 46 -12.24 18.78 -20.90
N ARG A 47 -11.72 17.59 -21.25
CA ARG A 47 -11.91 16.98 -22.57
C ARG A 47 -13.35 16.50 -22.82
N SER A 48 -14.00 15.95 -21.80
CA SER A 48 -15.39 15.51 -21.84
C SER A 48 -16.33 16.69 -22.04
N LYS A 49 -16.19 17.80 -21.30
CA LYS A 49 -16.96 19.03 -21.55
C LYS A 49 -16.82 19.51 -22.99
N PHE A 50 -15.61 19.43 -23.55
CA PHE A 50 -15.38 19.76 -24.96
C PHE A 50 -16.09 18.77 -25.90
N ILE A 51 -15.94 17.46 -25.69
CA ILE A 51 -16.57 16.43 -26.52
C ILE A 51 -18.11 16.48 -26.41
N THR A 52 -18.69 16.61 -25.21
CA THR A 52 -20.13 16.71 -25.00
C THR A 52 -20.73 17.98 -25.62
N SER A 53 -19.95 19.07 -25.70
CA SER A 53 -20.36 20.28 -26.42
C SER A 53 -20.39 20.08 -27.95
N VAL A 54 -19.71 19.06 -28.47
CA VAL A 54 -19.58 18.76 -29.91
C VAL A 54 -20.36 17.49 -30.31
N ILE A 55 -20.65 16.58 -29.37
CA ILE A 55 -21.34 15.29 -29.56
C ILE A 55 -22.26 15.04 -28.34
N PRO A 56 -23.59 15.20 -28.47
CA PRO A 56 -24.52 15.26 -27.32
C PRO A 56 -24.94 13.91 -26.71
N THR A 57 -24.36 12.78 -27.13
CA THR A 57 -24.93 11.43 -26.91
C THR A 57 -24.20 10.53 -25.91
N MET A 58 -23.44 11.07 -24.96
CA MET A 58 -22.96 10.26 -23.83
C MET A 58 -23.97 10.28 -22.68
N THR A 59 -24.43 9.10 -22.26
CA THR A 59 -25.38 8.98 -21.14
C THR A 59 -24.65 9.15 -19.80
N GLN A 60 -25.39 9.54 -18.75
CA GLN A 60 -24.83 9.65 -17.40
C GLN A 60 -24.28 8.30 -16.88
N ASP A 61 -24.86 7.19 -17.34
CA ASP A 61 -24.41 5.83 -17.01
C ASP A 61 -23.08 5.48 -17.68
N ASP A 62 -22.81 5.96 -18.89
CA ASP A 62 -21.50 5.80 -19.55
C ASP A 62 -20.40 6.55 -18.78
N VAL A 63 -20.73 7.74 -18.26
CA VAL A 63 -19.82 8.54 -17.45
C VAL A 63 -19.55 7.86 -16.10
N ASN A 64 -20.57 7.28 -15.48
CA ASN A 64 -20.43 6.55 -14.21
C ASN A 64 -19.63 5.24 -14.38
N ASN A 65 -19.91 4.46 -15.44
CA ASN A 65 -19.15 3.25 -15.76
C ASN A 65 -17.69 3.56 -16.14
N ALA A 66 -17.45 4.67 -16.85
CA ALA A 66 -16.10 5.14 -17.13
C ALA A 66 -15.38 5.54 -15.83
N ARG A 67 -16.08 6.22 -14.91
CA ARG A 67 -15.53 6.56 -13.58
C ARG A 67 -15.16 5.33 -12.77
N GLU A 68 -16.02 4.31 -12.70
CA GLU A 68 -15.70 3.06 -11.98
C GLU A 68 -14.53 2.30 -12.61
N ARG A 69 -14.41 2.31 -13.95
CA ARG A 69 -13.26 1.75 -14.67
C ARG A 69 -11.97 2.57 -14.49
N ILE A 70 -12.08 3.88 -14.30
CA ILE A 70 -10.95 4.81 -14.10
C ILE A 70 -10.48 4.80 -12.63
N LEU A 71 -11.41 4.64 -11.69
CA LEU A 71 -11.18 4.59 -10.24
C LEU A 71 -10.73 3.22 -9.74
N GLY A 72 -10.57 2.23 -10.64
CA GLY A 72 -9.72 1.06 -10.44
C GLY A 72 -9.90 0.30 -9.12
N THR A 73 -11.06 0.34 -8.48
CA THR A 73 -11.24 -0.24 -7.15
C THR A 73 -11.04 -1.76 -7.21
N ILE A 74 -9.91 -2.24 -6.70
CA ILE A 74 -9.69 -3.67 -6.48
C ILE A 74 -10.33 -4.08 -5.15
N SER A 75 -10.81 -5.32 -5.08
CA SER A 75 -11.29 -5.87 -3.81
C SER A 75 -10.13 -5.95 -2.80
N LEU A 76 -10.47 -5.87 -1.51
CA LEU A 76 -9.49 -6.01 -0.44
C LEU A 76 -8.78 -7.37 -0.52
N GLU A 77 -9.52 -8.44 -0.83
CA GLU A 77 -8.97 -9.78 -1.02
C GLU A 77 -7.92 -9.83 -2.15
N LEU A 78 -8.20 -9.18 -3.28
CA LEU A 78 -7.26 -9.12 -4.40
C LEU A 78 -6.02 -8.28 -4.04
N PHE A 79 -6.20 -7.17 -3.32
CA PHE A 79 -5.09 -6.39 -2.79
C PHE A 79 -4.20 -7.24 -1.88
N GLU A 80 -4.77 -7.87 -0.86
CA GLU A 80 -4.04 -8.73 0.07
C GLU A 80 -3.26 -9.83 -0.64
N GLN A 81 -3.87 -10.47 -1.64
CA GLN A 81 -3.23 -11.51 -2.43
C GLN A 81 -2.03 -10.96 -3.23
N LYS A 82 -2.18 -9.79 -3.86
CA LYS A 82 -1.08 -9.13 -4.58
C LYS A 82 0.10 -8.80 -3.66
N ILE A 83 -0.16 -8.32 -2.45
CA ILE A 83 0.89 -8.04 -1.46
C ILE A 83 1.59 -9.34 -1.04
N LYS A 84 0.84 -10.40 -0.74
CA LYS A 84 1.40 -11.71 -0.38
C LYS A 84 2.31 -12.26 -1.48
N ASP A 85 1.87 -12.19 -2.73
CA ASP A 85 2.64 -12.66 -3.89
C ASP A 85 3.87 -11.79 -4.18
N TYR A 86 3.79 -10.49 -3.92
CA TYR A 86 4.95 -9.61 -4.00
C TYR A 86 6.01 -10.00 -2.96
N LEU A 87 5.63 -10.10 -1.69
CA LEU A 87 6.55 -10.46 -0.60
C LEU A 87 7.15 -11.86 -0.77
N ALA A 88 6.34 -12.83 -1.20
CA ALA A 88 6.80 -14.19 -1.48
C ALA A 88 7.89 -14.21 -2.56
N ARG A 89 7.75 -13.38 -3.61
CA ARG A 89 8.73 -13.27 -4.69
C ARG A 89 10.00 -12.53 -4.27
N GLN A 90 9.88 -11.46 -3.48
CA GLN A 90 11.03 -10.63 -3.08
C GLN A 90 11.88 -11.26 -1.99
N TYR A 91 11.24 -11.85 -0.97
CA TYR A 91 11.92 -12.28 0.24
C TYR A 91 11.89 -13.80 0.44
N GLY A 92 10.95 -14.49 -0.19
CA GLY A 92 10.77 -15.94 -0.06
C GLY A 92 9.67 -16.32 0.92
N ARG A 93 8.69 -17.08 0.44
CA ARG A 93 7.43 -17.41 1.14
C ARG A 93 7.61 -18.09 2.51
N LEU A 94 8.67 -18.89 2.68
CA LEU A 94 8.87 -19.74 3.86
C LEU A 94 9.68 -19.06 4.97
N LYS A 95 10.07 -17.80 4.81
CA LYS A 95 10.83 -17.08 5.85
C LYS A 95 9.91 -16.58 6.95
N GLY A 96 10.32 -16.73 8.21
CA GLY A 96 9.57 -16.29 9.39
C GLY A 96 9.01 -14.86 9.29
N PRO A 97 9.83 -13.84 8.96
CA PRO A 97 9.33 -12.47 8.81
C PRO A 97 8.25 -12.32 7.73
N VAL A 98 8.35 -13.07 6.64
CA VAL A 98 7.35 -13.05 5.55
C VAL A 98 6.05 -13.70 6.00
N GLN A 99 6.11 -14.77 6.80
CA GLN A 99 4.93 -15.40 7.38
C GLN A 99 4.24 -14.50 8.41
N ASN A 100 5.02 -13.79 9.24
CA ASN A 100 4.49 -12.78 10.16
C ASN A 100 3.82 -11.64 9.38
N ALA A 101 4.45 -11.16 8.30
CA ALA A 101 3.87 -10.15 7.42
C ALA A 101 2.53 -10.63 6.84
N PHE A 102 2.43 -11.88 6.40
CA PHE A 102 1.16 -12.45 5.90
C PHE A 102 0.04 -12.41 6.93
N GLY A 103 0.34 -12.57 8.22
CA GLY A 103 -0.62 -12.46 9.31
C GLY A 103 -1.09 -11.02 9.56
N GLU A 104 -0.22 -10.03 9.34
CA GLU A 104 -0.54 -8.61 9.57
C GLU A 104 -1.21 -7.92 8.36
N ILE A 105 -1.03 -8.45 7.14
CA ILE A 105 -1.62 -7.89 5.90
C ILE A 105 -3.12 -7.61 6.03
N PRO A 106 -3.99 -8.53 6.47
CA PRO A 106 -5.43 -8.26 6.54
C PRO A 106 -5.78 -7.09 7.47
N ARG A 107 -5.06 -6.95 8.60
CA ARG A 107 -5.27 -5.86 9.56
C ARG A 107 -4.91 -4.52 8.92
N PHE A 108 -3.72 -4.40 8.34
CA PHE A 108 -3.27 -3.14 7.75
C PHE A 108 -3.97 -2.81 6.44
N ALA A 109 -4.40 -3.81 5.67
CA ALA A 109 -5.17 -3.60 4.44
C ALA A 109 -6.51 -2.94 4.76
N LYS A 110 -7.21 -3.42 5.81
CA LYS A 110 -8.44 -2.78 6.31
C LYS A 110 -8.18 -1.33 6.72
N ARG A 111 -7.12 -1.07 7.49
CA ARG A 111 -6.78 0.30 7.91
C ARG A 111 -6.44 1.22 6.73
N ALA A 112 -5.66 0.74 5.76
CA ALA A 112 -5.35 1.48 4.54
C ALA A 112 -6.62 1.80 3.73
N SER A 113 -7.52 0.83 3.59
CA SER A 113 -8.84 1.04 2.97
C SER A 113 -9.65 2.11 3.71
N SER A 114 -9.76 2.01 5.04
CA SER A 114 -10.46 3.00 5.87
C SER A 114 -9.82 4.40 5.83
N ALA A 115 -8.50 4.48 5.63
CA ALA A 115 -7.78 5.75 5.47
C ALA A 115 -7.94 6.36 4.07
N GLY A 116 -8.61 5.66 3.14
CA GLY A 116 -8.83 6.10 1.76
C GLY A 116 -7.64 5.88 0.85
N TYR A 117 -6.77 4.90 1.14
CA TYR A 117 -5.59 4.65 0.32
C TYR A 117 -5.98 4.06 -1.03
N PRO A 118 -5.34 4.50 -2.13
CA PRO A 118 -5.58 3.97 -3.47
C PRO A 118 -4.92 2.59 -3.66
N LEU A 119 -5.57 1.54 -3.17
CA LEU A 119 -5.01 0.18 -3.07
C LEU A 119 -4.64 -0.47 -4.40
N GLU A 120 -5.24 -0.05 -5.50
CA GLU A 120 -4.93 -0.52 -6.85
C GLU A 120 -3.66 0.07 -7.45
N ASP A 121 -3.16 1.18 -6.89
CA ASP A 121 -1.92 1.81 -7.34
C ASP A 121 -0.72 0.91 -6.97
N GLU A 122 0.12 0.59 -7.96
CA GLU A 122 1.25 -0.33 -7.78
C GLU A 122 2.34 0.23 -6.85
N GLU A 123 2.53 1.54 -6.83
CA GLU A 123 3.49 2.19 -5.94
C GLU A 123 3.00 2.09 -4.50
N VAL A 124 1.70 2.34 -4.27
CA VAL A 124 1.06 2.12 -2.96
C VAL A 124 1.16 0.66 -2.52
N GLN A 125 0.95 -0.31 -3.43
CA GLN A 125 1.13 -1.72 -3.11
C GLN A 125 2.57 -2.05 -2.68
N LYS A 126 3.58 -1.49 -3.37
CA LYS A 126 4.99 -1.70 -3.03
C LYS A 126 5.35 -1.09 -1.68
N GLU A 127 4.98 0.16 -1.46
CA GLU A 127 5.23 0.84 -0.18
C GLU A 127 4.45 0.19 0.97
N PHE A 128 3.24 -0.31 0.71
CA PHE A 128 2.47 -1.06 1.70
C PHE A 128 3.17 -2.36 2.08
N ALA A 129 3.69 -3.10 1.11
CA ALA A 129 4.48 -4.30 1.37
C ALA A 129 5.75 -3.98 2.19
N GLY A 130 6.43 -2.88 1.86
CA GLY A 130 7.60 -2.39 2.61
C GLY A 130 7.26 -1.98 4.05
N PHE A 131 6.13 -1.31 4.24
CA PHE A 131 5.59 -0.96 5.55
C PHE A 131 5.30 -2.20 6.41
N VAL A 132 4.53 -3.17 5.88
CA VAL A 132 4.20 -4.39 6.65
C VAL A 132 5.46 -5.16 7.01
N MET A 133 6.41 -5.28 6.08
CA MET A 133 7.69 -5.91 6.38
C MET A 133 8.45 -5.16 7.48
N SER A 134 8.51 -3.83 7.40
CA SER A 134 9.18 -3.02 8.42
C SER A 134 8.50 -3.16 9.78
N TYR A 135 7.18 -3.26 9.83
CA TYR A 135 6.42 -3.46 11.08
C TYR A 135 6.76 -4.78 11.77
N VAL A 136 6.83 -5.88 11.00
CA VAL A 136 7.10 -7.21 11.58
C VAL A 136 8.56 -7.45 11.90
N THR A 137 9.48 -6.69 11.30
CA THR A 137 10.93 -6.73 11.60
C THR A 137 11.35 -5.70 12.63
N ASP A 138 10.52 -4.68 12.91
CA ASP A 138 10.78 -3.65 13.91
C ASP A 138 11.04 -4.24 15.30
N GLY A 139 10.23 -5.24 15.67
CA GLY A 139 10.36 -5.96 16.93
C GLY A 139 11.57 -6.90 17.02
N MET A 140 12.35 -7.04 15.95
CA MET A 140 13.53 -7.93 15.90
C MET A 140 14.85 -7.15 16.05
N GLN A 141 14.78 -5.82 16.25
CA GLN A 141 15.96 -4.99 16.34
C GLN A 141 16.82 -5.36 17.57
N GLY A 142 18.05 -5.85 17.33
CA GLY A 142 19.01 -6.21 18.38
C GLY A 142 18.96 -7.67 18.83
N GLU A 143 18.19 -8.53 18.16
CA GLU A 143 18.19 -9.98 18.41
C GLU A 143 19.36 -10.68 17.69
N ASP A 144 20.03 -11.62 18.35
CA ASP A 144 21.02 -12.48 17.70
C ASP A 144 20.30 -13.41 16.72
N THR A 145 20.54 -13.19 15.43
CA THR A 145 19.94 -13.97 14.35
C THR A 145 20.94 -14.89 13.65
N THR A 146 22.15 -15.05 14.20
CA THR A 146 23.20 -15.92 13.67
C THR A 146 22.69 -17.36 13.54
N GLY A 147 22.89 -17.97 12.37
CA GLY A 147 22.47 -19.35 12.10
C GLY A 147 20.98 -19.55 11.80
N THR A 148 20.15 -18.51 11.88
CA THR A 148 18.72 -18.58 11.53
C THR A 148 18.47 -18.31 10.04
N GLN A 149 17.27 -18.63 9.54
CA GLN A 149 16.86 -18.27 8.17
C GLN A 149 16.83 -16.75 7.93
N ILE A 150 16.76 -15.97 9.01
CA ILE A 150 16.72 -14.51 9.05
C ILE A 150 18.12 -13.94 8.86
N GLY A 151 19.10 -14.41 9.65
CA GLY A 151 20.51 -14.02 9.52
C GLY A 151 21.18 -14.54 8.24
N ASN A 152 20.69 -15.65 7.67
CA ASN A 152 21.17 -16.20 6.40
C ASN A 152 20.55 -15.54 5.15
N PHE A 153 19.71 -14.51 5.31
CA PHE A 153 19.18 -13.76 4.17
C PHE A 153 20.25 -12.80 3.61
N ARG A 154 20.58 -12.95 2.32
CA ARG A 154 21.61 -12.13 1.66
C ARG A 154 21.15 -10.72 1.24
N GLY A 155 19.86 -10.41 1.41
CA GLY A 155 19.30 -9.08 1.14
C GLY A 155 19.20 -8.22 2.40
N LYS A 156 18.76 -6.97 2.25
CA LYS A 156 18.44 -6.10 3.40
C LYS A 156 16.97 -6.26 3.78
N TRP A 157 16.71 -6.45 5.06
CA TRP A 157 15.35 -6.42 5.58
C TRP A 157 14.88 -4.98 5.77
N PRO A 158 13.66 -4.61 5.30
CA PRO A 158 13.04 -3.33 5.64
C PRO A 158 12.93 -3.18 7.16
N GLY A 159 13.06 -1.97 7.71
CA GLY A 159 13.04 -1.72 9.16
C GLY A 159 14.40 -1.78 9.88
N GLY A 160 15.44 -2.36 9.26
CA GLY A 160 16.82 -2.25 9.75
C GLY A 160 17.23 -3.19 10.89
N GLY A 161 16.55 -4.34 11.04
CA GLY A 161 16.69 -5.20 12.22
C GLY A 161 17.95 -6.08 12.34
N PHE A 162 18.97 -6.00 11.48
CA PHE A 162 20.09 -6.96 11.52
C PHE A 162 21.44 -6.27 11.32
N GLY A 163 22.16 -6.15 12.42
CA GLY A 163 23.58 -5.76 12.50
C GLY A 163 24.26 -6.64 13.53
#